data_AF-E6SVC2-F1
#
_entry.id   AF-E6SVC2-F1
#
_cell.length_a   1.000
_cell.length_b   1.000
_cell.length_c   1.000
_cell.angle_alpha   90.00
_cell.angle_beta   90.00
_cell.angle_gamma   90.00
#
_symmetry.space_group_name_H-M   'P 1'
#
loop_
_entity.id
_entity.type
_entity.pdbx_description
1 polymer ?
#
loop_
_entity_poly.entity_id
_entity_poly.type
_entity_poly.pdbx_seq_one_letter_code
_entity_poly.pdbx_strand_id
1 'polypeptide(L)'
;MDQKGQSYRGQRGQSKVAFPDGAGCVHFHETKLKELFWNIRFYYTKTEQAAFFRPILGNDREFRKKVLDNYRNARTVKELAYLCGYSLSTFKRNFSKEFREPASEWLQKQINSIIKYKLDNEDTPIGIIAEELHFSSQPQFCRYCKRNFGYTPGEWRELLKNKNKTPKRLSDRV
;
A
#
# COMPACT_ATOMS: atom_id res chain seq x y z
N MET A 1 30.31 43.60 2.22
CA MET A 1 29.17 44.11 3.00
C MET A 1 27.90 43.66 2.28
N ASP A 2 27.60 42.37 2.31
CA ASP A 2 26.97 41.61 3.42
C ASP A 2 25.44 41.70 3.32
N GLN A 3 24.80 40.59 2.92
CA GLN A 3 23.92 39.72 3.75
C GLN A 3 22.53 40.33 3.97
N LYS A 4 21.39 39.64 4.02
CA LYS A 4 20.91 38.27 3.84
C LYS A 4 19.37 38.40 4.01
N GLY A 5 18.58 37.49 3.46
CA GLY A 5 17.15 37.42 3.77
C GLY A 5 16.44 36.27 3.07
N GLN A 6 16.71 35.05 3.54
CA GLN A 6 16.03 33.83 3.10
C GLN A 6 14.56 33.80 3.57
N SER A 7 13.68 33.22 2.77
CA SER A 7 12.58 32.40 3.30
C SER A 7 12.28 31.25 2.35
N TYR A 8 12.69 30.06 2.77
CA TYR A 8 12.37 28.79 2.12
C TYR A 8 11.02 28.30 2.64
N ARG A 9 10.11 27.86 1.75
CA ARG A 9 9.13 26.84 2.12
C ARG A 9 8.63 26.04 0.91
N GLY A 10 8.93 24.73 0.93
CA GLY A 10 7.98 23.70 0.53
C GLY A 10 8.09 23.15 -0.89
N GLN A 11 9.05 22.26 -1.11
CA GLN A 11 8.94 21.23 -2.15
C GLN A 11 7.70 20.35 -1.89
N ARG A 12 6.87 20.14 -2.92
CA ARG A 12 6.16 18.88 -3.13
C ARG A 12 6.21 18.57 -4.62
N GLY A 13 7.17 17.73 -5.00
CA GLY A 13 7.24 17.14 -6.33
C GLY A 13 5.98 16.32 -6.58
N GLN A 14 5.04 16.90 -7.32
CA GLN A 14 3.97 16.15 -7.96
C GLN A 14 4.59 15.41 -9.13
N SER A 15 4.47 14.08 -9.12
CA SER A 15 4.77 13.21 -10.25
C SER A 15 3.99 13.73 -11.46
N LYS A 16 4.70 14.36 -12.41
CA LYS A 16 4.14 14.74 -13.71
C LYS A 16 3.90 13.46 -14.50
N VAL A 17 2.71 12.89 -14.36
CA VAL A 17 2.14 12.04 -15.42
C VAL A 17 1.61 13.01 -16.46
N ALA A 18 2.46 13.37 -17.43
CA ALA A 18 2.05 14.20 -18.55
C ALA A 18 1.24 13.31 -19.51
N PHE A 19 -0.08 13.49 -19.52
CA PHE A 19 -0.92 12.96 -20.60
C PHE A 19 -0.63 13.81 -21.86
N PRO A 20 -0.29 13.19 -23.00
CA PRO A 20 0.19 13.88 -24.19
C PRO A 20 -0.80 14.88 -24.80
N ASP A 21 -2.06 14.85 -24.36
CA ASP A 21 -3.16 15.62 -24.95
C ASP A 21 -3.45 16.94 -24.21
N GLY A 22 -2.59 17.36 -23.28
CA GLY A 22 -2.77 18.60 -22.50
C GLY A 22 -3.79 18.50 -21.35
N ALA A 23 -4.41 17.34 -21.17
CA ALA A 23 -5.36 17.04 -20.08
C ALA A 23 -4.67 16.83 -18.71
N GLY A 24 -3.57 17.52 -18.40
CA GLY A 24 -2.87 17.41 -17.11
C GLY A 24 -3.19 18.52 -16.12
N CYS A 25 -3.95 19.55 -16.53
CA CYS A 25 -4.21 20.74 -15.72
C CYS A 25 -5.29 20.47 -14.66
N VAL A 26 -4.91 20.53 -13.38
CA VAL A 26 -5.82 20.33 -12.24
C VAL A 26 -7.02 21.30 -12.30
N HIS A 27 -6.80 22.56 -12.69
CA HIS A 27 -7.87 23.56 -12.74
C HIS A 27 -8.90 23.25 -13.84
N PHE A 28 -8.45 22.73 -14.98
CA PHE A 28 -9.32 22.30 -16.05
C PHE A 28 -10.18 21.11 -15.61
N HIS A 29 -9.58 20.12 -14.94
CA HIS A 29 -10.31 18.99 -14.37
C HIS A 29 -11.33 19.41 -13.32
N GLU A 30 -10.96 20.30 -12.40
CA GLU A 30 -11.88 20.84 -11.40
C GLU A 30 -13.07 21.56 -12.04
N THR A 31 -12.82 22.33 -13.11
CA THR A 31 -13.86 23.03 -13.85
C THR A 31 -14.81 22.05 -14.52
N LYS A 32 -14.27 21.02 -15.18
CA LYS A 32 -15.07 19.96 -15.82
C LYS A 32 -15.85 19.11 -14.84
N LEU A 33 -15.27 18.84 -13.66
CA LEU A 33 -15.98 18.17 -12.58
C LEU A 33 -17.17 19.02 -12.10
N LYS A 34 -16.95 20.31 -11.83
CA LYS A 34 -18.05 21.22 -11.40
C LYS A 34 -19.17 21.28 -12.44
N GLU A 35 -18.82 21.44 -13.72
CA GLU A 35 -19.76 21.45 -14.84
C GLU A 35 -20.58 20.15 -14.90
N LEU A 36 -19.91 19.00 -14.78
CA LEU A 36 -20.57 17.70 -14.75
C LEU A 36 -21.52 17.56 -13.55
N PHE A 37 -21.10 17.95 -12.34
CA PHE A 37 -21.95 17.90 -11.15
C PHE A 37 -23.19 18.79 -11.28
N TRP A 38 -23.06 19.97 -11.88
CA TRP A 38 -24.20 20.85 -12.16
C TRP A 38 -25.16 20.23 -13.15
N ASN A 39 -24.65 19.64 -14.24
CA ASN A 39 -25.47 18.94 -15.23
C ASN A 39 -26.26 17.79 -14.59
N ILE A 40 -25.57 16.95 -13.81
CA ILE A 40 -26.17 15.83 -13.09
C ILE A 40 -27.25 16.33 -12.11
N ARG A 41 -26.99 17.44 -11.41
CA ARG A 41 -27.93 17.98 -10.40
C ARG A 41 -29.20 18.56 -11.00
N PHE A 42 -29.10 19.28 -12.11
CA PHE A 42 -30.22 20.04 -12.67
C PHE A 42 -31.05 19.27 -13.69
N TYR A 43 -30.43 18.41 -14.49
CA TYR A 43 -31.11 17.77 -15.63
C TYR A 43 -31.53 16.33 -15.36
N TYR A 44 -31.09 15.72 -14.26
CA TYR A 44 -31.44 14.34 -13.91
C TYR A 44 -32.26 14.30 -12.63
N THR A 45 -33.19 13.36 -12.57
CA THR A 45 -34.02 13.10 -11.38
C THR A 45 -33.18 12.52 -10.24
N LYS A 46 -33.72 12.54 -9.01
CA LYS A 46 -33.05 11.92 -7.84
C LYS A 46 -32.75 10.44 -8.05
N THR A 47 -33.62 9.71 -8.74
CA THR A 47 -33.44 8.28 -9.03
C THR A 47 -32.30 8.05 -10.02
N GLU A 48 -32.23 8.84 -11.09
CA GLU A 48 -31.14 8.76 -12.08
C GLU A 48 -29.79 9.17 -11.48
N GLN A 49 -29.78 10.24 -10.68
CA GLN A 49 -28.60 10.65 -9.91
C GLN A 49 -28.12 9.49 -9.01
N ALA A 50 -29.03 8.90 -8.22
CA ALA A 50 -28.69 7.80 -7.32
C ALA A 50 -28.19 6.57 -8.09
N ALA A 51 -28.81 6.22 -9.22
CA ALA A 51 -28.38 5.11 -10.07
C ALA A 51 -26.98 5.36 -10.67
N PHE A 52 -26.72 6.58 -11.15
CA PHE A 52 -25.41 6.99 -11.67
C PHE A 52 -24.31 6.86 -10.61
N PHE A 53 -24.55 7.31 -9.39
CA PHE A 53 -23.56 7.24 -8.31
C PHE A 53 -23.51 5.89 -7.60
N ARG A 54 -24.47 4.99 -7.82
CA ARG A 54 -24.56 3.69 -7.13
C ARG A 54 -23.29 2.84 -7.21
N PRO A 55 -22.56 2.72 -8.33
CA PRO A 55 -21.32 1.94 -8.38
C PRO A 55 -20.15 2.58 -7.59
N ILE A 56 -20.23 3.87 -7.31
CA ILE A 56 -19.22 4.65 -6.58
C ILE A 56 -19.54 4.66 -5.09
N LEU A 57 -20.81 4.87 -4.75
CA LEU A 57 -21.33 4.98 -3.39
C LEU A 57 -21.81 3.64 -2.82
N GLY A 58 -21.96 2.60 -3.64
CA GLY A 58 -22.52 1.32 -3.26
C GLY A 58 -21.60 0.51 -2.34
N ASN A 59 -22.23 -0.32 -1.50
CA ASN A 59 -21.58 -1.20 -0.53
C ASN A 59 -20.59 -2.23 -1.13
N ASP A 60 -20.55 -2.40 -2.45
CA ASP A 60 -19.62 -3.34 -3.10
C ASP A 60 -18.14 -3.02 -2.78
N ARG A 61 -17.82 -1.77 -2.41
CA ARG A 61 -16.45 -1.37 -2.03
C ARG A 61 -16.17 -1.43 -0.54
N GLU A 62 -17.17 -1.69 0.30
CA GLU A 62 -17.00 -1.65 1.77
C GLU A 62 -16.08 -2.79 2.24
N PHE A 63 -16.25 -3.99 1.69
CA PHE A 63 -15.41 -5.15 2.03
C PHE A 63 -13.96 -4.92 1.61
N ARG A 64 -13.73 -4.55 0.34
CA ARG A 64 -12.39 -4.29 -0.19
C ARG A 64 -11.68 -3.20 0.61
N LYS A 65 -12.37 -2.10 0.89
CA LYS A 65 -11.85 -1.00 1.71
C LYS A 65 -11.46 -1.49 3.10
N LYS A 66 -12.35 -2.20 3.80
CA LYS A 66 -12.06 -2.77 5.13
C LYS A 66 -10.82 -3.66 5.11
N VAL A 67 -10.66 -4.51 4.09
CA VAL A 67 -9.46 -5.36 3.95
C VAL A 67 -8.20 -4.51 3.77
N LEU A 68 -8.22 -3.54 2.86
CA LEU A 68 -7.06 -2.70 2.56
C LEU A 68 -6.67 -1.76 3.71
N ASP A 69 -7.64 -1.33 4.52
CA ASP A 69 -7.41 -0.51 5.70
C ASP A 69 -6.82 -1.33 6.87
N ASN A 70 -7.12 -2.64 6.94
CA ASN A 70 -6.78 -3.46 8.11
C ASN A 70 -5.67 -4.51 7.90
N TYR A 71 -5.32 -4.90 6.67
CA TYR A 71 -4.39 -6.03 6.44
C TYR A 71 -3.01 -5.85 7.08
N ARG A 72 -2.54 -4.60 7.23
CA ARG A 72 -1.25 -4.31 7.88
C ARG A 72 -1.24 -4.69 9.36
N ASN A 73 -2.40 -4.72 9.99
CA ASN A 73 -2.60 -4.98 11.42
C ASN A 73 -2.95 -6.45 11.74
N ALA A 74 -2.99 -7.34 10.74
CA ALA A 74 -3.34 -8.74 10.92
C ALA A 74 -2.22 -9.69 10.46
N ARG A 75 -1.94 -10.74 11.22
CA ARG A 75 -0.99 -11.81 10.87
C ARG A 75 -1.65 -13.11 10.51
N THR A 76 -2.91 -13.28 10.86
CA THR A 76 -3.73 -14.41 10.41
C THR A 76 -4.96 -13.94 9.66
N VAL A 77 -5.49 -14.81 8.78
CA VAL A 77 -6.77 -14.54 8.10
C VAL A 77 -7.91 -14.40 9.12
N LYS A 78 -7.80 -15.07 10.27
CA LYS A 78 -8.77 -14.98 11.36
C LYS A 78 -8.77 -13.58 11.99
N GLU A 79 -7.59 -13.03 12.30
CA GLU A 79 -7.46 -11.65 12.78
C GLU A 79 -7.96 -10.65 11.75
N LEU A 80 -7.61 -10.82 10.48
CA LEU A 80 -8.06 -9.91 9.42
C LEU A 80 -9.59 -9.92 9.28
N ALA A 81 -10.20 -11.11 9.34
CA ALA A 81 -11.66 -11.24 9.33
C ALA A 81 -12.30 -10.52 10.52
N TYR A 82 -11.72 -10.69 11.72
CA TYR A 82 -12.16 -10.02 12.94
C TYR A 82 -12.07 -8.49 12.82
N LEU A 83 -10.94 -7.95 12.36
CA LEU A 83 -10.76 -6.51 12.12
C LEU A 83 -11.72 -5.95 11.07
N CYS A 84 -12.09 -6.74 10.08
CA CYS A 84 -13.07 -6.36 9.07
C CYS A 84 -14.54 -6.52 9.54
N GLY A 85 -14.79 -7.08 10.73
CA GLY A 85 -16.13 -7.30 11.27
C GLY A 85 -16.87 -8.49 10.66
N TYR A 86 -16.16 -9.51 10.17
CA TYR A 86 -16.77 -10.70 9.56
C TYR A 86 -16.39 -11.99 10.31
N SER A 87 -17.29 -12.97 10.30
CA SER A 87 -16.92 -14.34 10.63
C SER A 87 -15.91 -14.88 9.60
N LEU A 88 -15.06 -15.83 10.01
CA LEU A 88 -13.99 -16.37 9.15
C LEU A 88 -14.53 -16.98 7.83
N SER A 89 -15.65 -17.69 7.89
CA SER A 89 -16.27 -18.31 6.72
C SER A 89 -16.81 -17.28 5.73
N THR A 90 -17.55 -16.29 6.22
CA THR A 90 -18.07 -15.17 5.42
C THR A 90 -16.93 -14.37 4.80
N PHE A 91 -15.90 -14.08 5.59
CA PHE A 91 -14.72 -13.36 5.12
C PHE A 91 -14.05 -14.09 3.95
N LYS A 92 -13.72 -15.37 4.11
CA LYS A 92 -13.05 -16.14 3.04
C LYS A 92 -13.88 -16.18 1.76
N ARG A 93 -15.20 -16.39 1.85
CA ARG A 93 -16.10 -16.40 0.69
C ARG A 93 -16.10 -15.05 -0.03
N ASN A 94 -16.28 -13.96 0.72
CA ASN A 94 -16.29 -12.61 0.16
C ASN A 94 -14.91 -12.25 -0.43
N PHE A 95 -13.84 -12.67 0.23
CA PHE A 95 -12.46 -12.42 -0.19
C PHE A 95 -12.17 -13.06 -1.54
N SER A 96 -12.47 -14.34 -1.72
CA SER A 96 -12.23 -15.02 -3.00
C SER A 96 -13.02 -14.40 -4.14
N LYS A 97 -14.24 -13.89 -3.89
CA LYS A 97 -15.04 -13.17 -4.89
C LYS A 97 -14.40 -11.84 -5.29
N GLU A 98 -13.91 -11.08 -4.31
CA GLU A 98 -13.41 -9.71 -4.49
C GLU A 98 -11.95 -9.66 -5.01
N PHE A 99 -11.08 -10.51 -4.49
CA PHE A 99 -9.64 -10.50 -4.78
C PHE A 99 -9.22 -11.58 -5.77
N ARG A 100 -10.11 -12.53 -6.10
CA ARG A 100 -9.84 -13.65 -7.01
C ARG A 100 -8.63 -14.51 -6.61
N GLU A 101 -8.29 -14.52 -5.33
CA GLU A 101 -7.25 -15.37 -4.76
C GLU A 101 -7.56 -15.74 -3.29
N PRO A 102 -6.95 -16.80 -2.73
CA PRO A 102 -7.16 -17.18 -1.34
C PRO A 102 -6.63 -16.11 -0.36
N ALA A 103 -7.44 -15.76 0.65
CA ALA A 103 -7.09 -14.75 1.65
C ALA A 103 -5.76 -15.02 2.38
N SER A 104 -5.42 -16.29 2.62
CA SER A 104 -4.18 -16.69 3.26
C SER A 104 -2.95 -16.37 2.41
N GLU A 105 -3.00 -16.72 1.12
CA GLU A 105 -1.91 -16.46 0.18
C GLU A 105 -1.74 -14.97 -0.05
N TRP A 106 -2.85 -14.25 -0.24
CA TRP A 106 -2.81 -12.80 -0.40
C TRP A 106 -2.18 -12.11 0.81
N LEU A 107 -2.67 -12.42 2.01
CA LEU A 107 -2.17 -11.80 3.24
C LEU A 107 -0.67 -12.12 3.44
N GLN A 108 -0.26 -13.34 3.17
CA GLN A 108 1.15 -13.73 3.23
C GLN A 108 2.01 -12.96 2.22
N LYS A 109 1.56 -12.78 0.97
CA LYS A 109 2.24 -11.93 -0.03
C LYS A 109 2.40 -10.50 0.48
N GLN A 110 1.34 -9.92 1.05
CA GLN A 110 1.38 -8.56 1.59
C GLN A 110 2.36 -8.43 2.77
N ILE A 111 2.28 -9.33 3.75
CA ILE A 111 3.19 -9.35 4.90
C ILE A 111 4.63 -9.49 4.42
N ASN A 112 4.89 -10.40 3.49
CA ASN A 112 6.23 -10.63 2.96
C ASN A 112 6.79 -9.40 2.23
N SER A 113 5.95 -8.68 1.48
CA SER A 113 6.35 -7.44 0.82
C SER A 113 6.74 -6.36 1.83
N ILE A 114 5.95 -6.19 2.90
CA ILE A 114 6.24 -5.21 3.95
C ILE A 114 7.53 -5.57 4.70
N ILE A 115 7.74 -6.85 5.02
CA ILE A 115 8.97 -7.32 5.68
C ILE A 115 10.19 -7.00 4.83
N LYS A 116 10.15 -7.32 3.53
CA LYS A 116 11.27 -7.03 2.61
C LYS A 116 11.59 -5.53 2.59
N TYR A 117 10.57 -4.68 2.50
CA TYR A 117 10.74 -3.23 2.54
C TYR A 117 11.33 -2.73 3.87
N LYS A 118 10.84 -3.24 5.00
CA LYS A 118 11.33 -2.85 6.34
C LYS A 118 12.74 -3.34 6.62
N LEU A 119 13.12 -4.51 6.11
CA LEU A 119 14.47 -5.06 6.27
C LEU A 119 15.51 -4.41 5.36
N ASP A 120 15.09 -3.76 4.29
CA ASP A 120 15.94 -2.94 3.42
C ASP A 120 16.46 -1.68 4.15
N ASN A 121 15.72 -1.21 5.16
CA ASN A 121 16.18 -0.16 6.06
C ASN A 121 17.07 -0.76 7.16
N GLU A 122 18.38 -0.55 7.04
CA GLU A 122 19.40 -1.21 7.87
C GLU A 122 19.41 -0.76 9.34
N ASP A 123 18.96 0.47 9.63
CA ASP A 123 19.09 1.09 10.96
C ASP A 123 17.97 0.72 11.93
N THR A 124 16.85 0.21 11.44
CA THR A 124 15.69 -0.09 12.31
C THR A 124 15.96 -1.37 13.11
N PRO A 125 15.88 -1.41 14.45
CA PRO A 125 16.11 -2.65 15.18
C PRO A 125 15.11 -3.76 14.82
N ILE A 126 15.57 -5.02 14.72
CA ILE A 126 14.71 -6.16 14.34
C ILE A 126 13.53 -6.35 15.30
N GLY A 127 13.72 -6.09 16.59
CA GLY A 127 12.65 -6.14 17.60
C GLY A 127 11.54 -5.13 17.33
N ILE A 128 11.90 -3.89 16.95
CA ILE A 128 10.94 -2.84 16.58
C ILE A 128 10.17 -3.24 15.31
N ILE A 129 10.86 -3.81 14.31
CA ILE A 129 10.17 -4.31 13.10
C ILE A 129 9.18 -5.42 13.47
N ALA A 130 9.55 -6.34 14.36
CA ALA A 130 8.65 -7.41 14.80
C ALA A 130 7.40 -6.84 15.48
N GLU A 131 7.56 -5.84 16.35
CA GLU A 131 6.48 -5.17 17.07
C GLU A 131 5.56 -4.35 16.14
N GLU A 132 6.13 -3.51 15.27
CA GLU A 132 5.36 -2.75 14.27
C GLU A 132 4.57 -3.68 13.34
N LEU A 133 5.16 -4.85 13.07
CA LEU A 133 4.51 -5.89 12.32
C LEU A 133 3.70 -6.83 13.21
N HIS A 134 3.25 -6.46 14.41
CA HIS A 134 2.29 -7.25 15.21
C HIS A 134 2.68 -8.73 15.41
N PHE A 135 3.98 -9.04 15.38
CA PHE A 135 4.46 -10.36 15.76
C PHE A 135 4.51 -10.42 17.28
N SER A 136 4.06 -11.53 17.86
CA SER A 136 4.00 -11.68 19.33
C SER A 136 5.35 -11.59 20.02
N SER A 137 6.44 -11.82 19.29
CA SER A 137 7.81 -11.67 19.79
C SER A 137 8.82 -11.67 18.63
N GLN A 138 10.01 -11.12 18.87
CA GLN A 138 11.13 -11.17 17.92
C GLN A 138 11.53 -12.61 17.51
N PRO A 139 11.61 -13.61 18.41
CA PRO A 139 11.89 -15.00 18.01
C PRO A 139 10.82 -15.60 17.09
N GLN A 140 9.55 -15.24 17.27
CA GLN A 140 8.45 -15.67 16.41
C GLN A 140 8.64 -15.08 15.00
N PHE A 141 8.96 -13.79 14.93
CA PHE A 141 9.31 -13.11 13.67
C PHE A 141 10.53 -13.75 12.99
N CYS A 142 11.60 -14.06 13.73
CA CYS A 142 12.78 -14.71 13.18
C CYS A 142 12.45 -16.08 12.55
N ARG A 143 11.65 -16.92 13.24
CA ARG A 143 11.18 -18.21 12.70
C ARG A 143 10.31 -18.02 11.46
N TYR A 144 9.42 -17.03 11.47
CA TYR A 144 8.61 -16.69 10.31
C TYR A 144 9.49 -16.37 9.10
N CYS A 145 10.48 -15.49 9.28
CA CYS A 145 11.41 -15.14 8.21
C CYS A 145 12.18 -16.35 7.71
N LYS A 146 12.77 -17.15 8.61
CA LYS A 146 13.53 -18.35 8.21
C LYS A 146 12.70 -19.30 7.36
N ARG A 147 11.43 -19.49 7.70
CA ARG A 147 10.50 -20.35 6.95
C ARG A 147 10.09 -19.79 5.59
N ASN A 148 9.80 -18.49 5.51
CA ASN A 148 9.26 -17.86 4.29
C ASN A 148 10.34 -17.41 3.30
N PHE A 149 11.56 -17.19 3.80
CA PHE A 149 12.64 -16.53 3.08
C PHE A 149 13.94 -17.33 3.05
N GLY A 150 14.08 -18.37 3.88
CA GLY A 150 15.32 -19.14 4.04
C GLY A 150 16.34 -18.49 4.98
N TYR A 151 16.10 -17.25 5.41
CA TYR A 151 17.02 -16.47 6.24
C TYR A 151 16.31 -15.83 7.43
N THR A 152 17.03 -15.69 8.54
CA THR A 152 16.60 -14.83 9.64
C THR A 152 16.67 -13.35 9.21
N PRO A 153 15.96 -12.43 9.89
CA PRO A 153 16.03 -11.01 9.57
C PRO A 153 17.45 -10.43 9.59
N GLY A 154 18.29 -10.90 10.53
CA GLY A 154 19.70 -10.51 10.62
C GLY A 154 20.54 -11.04 9.47
N GLU A 155 20.41 -12.33 9.14
CA GLU A 155 21.06 -12.94 7.98
C GLU A 155 20.68 -12.23 6.67
N TRP A 156 19.40 -11.88 6.51
CA TRP A 156 18.90 -11.16 5.34
C TRP A 156 19.56 -9.78 5.21
N ARG A 157 19.73 -9.03 6.30
CA ARG A 157 20.41 -7.73 6.26
C ARG A 157 21.87 -7.83 5.86
N GLU A 158 22.59 -8.82 6.38
CA GLU A 158 23.98 -9.04 5.99
C GLU A 158 24.11 -9.37 4.50
N LEU A 159 23.16 -10.12 3.93
CA LEU A 159 23.11 -10.37 2.48
C LEU A 159 22.87 -9.09 1.67
N LEU A 160 22.00 -8.18 2.14
CA LEU A 160 21.75 -6.90 1.49
C LEU A 160 22.99 -5.99 1.53
N LYS A 161 23.68 -5.92 2.68
CA LYS A 161 24.96 -5.20 2.83
C LYS A 161 26.01 -5.69 1.85
N ASN A 162 26.13 -7.01 1.67
CA ASN A 162 27.11 -7.60 0.78
C ASN A 162 26.78 -7.34 -0.70
N LYS A 163 25.49 -7.34 -1.09
CA LYS A 163 25.07 -6.93 -2.44
C LYS A 163 25.42 -5.47 -2.75
N ASN A 164 25.22 -4.58 -1.78
CA ASN A 164 25.51 -3.15 -1.94
C ASN A 164 27.03 -2.85 -1.93
N LYS A 165 27.85 -3.77 -1.41
CA LYS A 165 29.33 -3.67 -1.41
C LYS A 165 30.00 -4.22 -2.68
N THR A 166 29.31 -4.97 -3.53
CA THR A 166 29.88 -5.44 -4.80
C THR A 166 30.13 -4.23 -5.72
N PRO A 167 31.39 -3.85 -6.03
CA PRO A 167 31.66 -2.77 -6.95
C PRO A 167 31.23 -3.16 -8.35
N LYS A 168 30.55 -2.24 -9.04
CA LYS A 168 30.31 -2.27 -10.48
C LYS A 168 31.65 -2.13 -11.22
N ARG A 169 32.48 -3.17 -11.23
CA ARG A 169 33.70 -3.26 -12.06
C ARG A 169 33.90 -4.69 -12.51
N LEU A 170 33.52 -4.95 -13.75
CA LEU A 170 34.09 -5.93 -14.69
C LEU A 170 33.30 -5.80 -16.01
N SER A 171 33.47 -4.68 -16.71
CA SER A 171 33.09 -4.57 -18.13
C SER A 171 34.10 -3.77 -18.98
N ASP A 172 35.30 -3.50 -18.46
CA ASP A 172 36.38 -2.91 -19.25
C ASP A 172 37.60 -3.83 -19.12
N ARG A 173 37.66 -4.82 -20.01
CA ARG A 173 38.83 -5.59 -20.50
C ARG A 173 38.31 -6.92 -21.06
N VAL A 174 37.99 -6.94 -22.36
CA VAL A 174 38.79 -7.53 -23.44
C VAL A 174 38.34 -6.87 -24.73
#